data_AF-A0A847VFC3-F1
#
_entry.id   AF-A0A847VFC3-F1
#
_cell.length_a   1.000
_cell.length_b   1.000
_cell.length_c   1.000
_cell.angle_alpha   90.00
_cell.angle_beta   90.00
_cell.angle_gamma   90.00
#
_symmetry.space_group_name_H-M   'P 1'
#
loop_
_entity.id
_entity.type
_entity.pdbx_description
1 polymer ?
#
loop_
_entity_poly.entity_id
_entity_poly.type
_entity_poly.pdbx_seq_one_letter_code
_entity_poly.pdbx_strand_id
1 'polypeptide(L)'
;MRTTVTLDPDVRALLERAMREQDRSFKETLNDAVRSGLRRSAGSAKAARFVQRSFKMGRPLVDLTKANALAGELEDAALAARTQLRRQRGT
;
A
#
# COMPACT_ATOMS: atom_id res chain seq x y z
N MET A 1 20.81 -8.70 -29.92
CA MET A 1 22.22 -8.38 -30.20
C MET A 1 23.11 -9.24 -29.31
N ARG A 2 24.27 -9.69 -29.80
CA ARG A 2 25.29 -10.36 -28.99
C ARG A 2 26.15 -9.29 -28.34
N THR A 3 26.24 -9.32 -27.01
CA THR A 3 27.04 -8.36 -26.23
C THR A 3 27.74 -9.13 -25.12
N THR A 4 29.02 -8.84 -24.90
CA THR A 4 29.78 -9.39 -23.77
C THR A 4 29.86 -8.32 -22.69
N VAL A 5 29.46 -8.68 -21.48
CA VAL A 5 29.48 -7.79 -20.32
C VAL A 5 30.18 -8.49 -19.16
N THR A 6 31.15 -7.81 -18.55
CA THR A 6 31.82 -8.27 -17.34
C THR A 6 30.97 -7.86 -16.14
N LEU A 7 30.74 -8.80 -15.21
CA LEU A 7 29.96 -8.58 -13.99
C LEU A 7 30.81 -8.87 -12.77
N ASP A 8 30.72 -7.99 -11.78
CA ASP A 8 31.28 -8.22 -10.46
C ASP A 8 30.61 -9.42 -9.76
N PRO A 9 31.30 -10.11 -8.84
CA PRO A 9 30.77 -11.32 -8.18
C PRO A 9 29.45 -11.10 -7.45
N ASP A 10 29.26 -9.94 -6.83
CA ASP A 10 28.04 -9.54 -6.14
C ASP A 10 26.88 -9.32 -7.12
N VAL A 11 27.13 -8.63 -8.24
CA VAL A 11 26.13 -8.40 -9.30
C VAL A 11 25.67 -9.72 -9.90
N ARG A 12 26.59 -10.67 -10.12
CA ARG A 12 26.25 -12.03 -10.56
C ARG A 12 25.32 -12.73 -9.57
N ALA A 13 25.64 -12.70 -8.27
CA ALA A 13 24.83 -13.32 -7.24
C ALA A 13 23.42 -12.70 -7.16
N LEU A 14 23.31 -11.38 -7.31
CA LEU A 14 22.03 -10.67 -7.35
C LEU A 14 21.19 -11.08 -8.56
N LEU A 15 21.80 -11.21 -9.74
CA LEU A 15 21.11 -11.66 -10.95
C LEU A 15 20.63 -13.11 -10.83
N GLU A 16 21.45 -14.02 -10.31
CA GLU A 16 21.06 -15.41 -10.09
C GLU A 16 19.87 -15.53 -9.13
N ARG A 17 19.87 -14.74 -8.06
CA ARG A 17 18.74 -14.67 -7.14
C ARG A 17 17.47 -14.17 -7.84
N ALA A 18 17.57 -13.06 -8.59
CA ALA A 18 16.42 -12.50 -9.30
C ALA A 18 15.87 -13.44 -10.38
N MET A 19 16.74 -14.22 -11.05
CA MET A 19 16.32 -15.26 -11.99
C MET A 19 15.50 -16.35 -11.30
N ARG A 20 15.93 -16.83 -10.11
CA ARG A 20 15.21 -17.85 -9.34
C ARG A 20 13.87 -17.35 -8.81
N GLU A 21 13.81 -16.10 -8.36
CA GLU A 21 12.58 -15.50 -7.82
C GLU A 21 11.52 -15.24 -8.91
N GLN A 22 11.95 -14.94 -10.14
CA GLN A 22 11.05 -14.53 -11.23
C GLN A 22 10.86 -15.60 -12.32
N ASP A 23 11.58 -16.72 -12.23
CA ASP A 23 11.63 -17.79 -13.23
C ASP A 23 11.93 -17.27 -14.65
N ARG A 24 12.99 -16.46 -14.77
CA ARG A 24 13.38 -15.76 -16.01
C ARG A 24 14.79 -16.09 -16.47
N SER A 25 15.02 -15.98 -17.77
CA SER A 25 16.35 -16.16 -18.33
C SER A 25 17.32 -15.04 -17.92
N PHE A 26 18.62 -15.34 -17.88
CA PHE A 26 19.67 -14.37 -17.54
C PHE A 26 19.58 -13.09 -18.38
N LYS A 27 19.32 -13.24 -19.69
CA LYS A 27 19.20 -12.11 -20.63
C LYS A 27 18.03 -11.19 -20.25
N GLU A 28 16.88 -11.77 -19.92
CA GLU A 28 15.68 -10.99 -19.56
C GLU A 28 15.90 -10.25 -18.25
N THR A 29 16.37 -10.97 -17.23
CA THR A 29 16.66 -10.41 -15.91
C THR A 29 17.70 -9.28 -15.99
N LEU A 30 18.79 -9.48 -16.73
CA LEU A 30 19.82 -8.44 -16.92
C LEU A 30 19.26 -7.20 -17.60
N ASN A 31 18.55 -7.36 -18.73
CA ASN A 31 18.04 -6.21 -19.47
C ASN A 31 16.98 -5.44 -18.67
N ASP A 32 16.11 -6.13 -17.94
CA ASP A 32 15.08 -5.49 -17.11
C ASP A 32 15.70 -4.78 -15.90
N ALA A 33 16.72 -5.38 -15.27
CA ALA A 33 17.49 -4.74 -14.21
C ALA A 33 18.14 -3.43 -14.72
N VAL A 34 18.82 -3.48 -15.87
CA VAL A 34 19.46 -2.29 -16.48
C VAL A 34 18.43 -1.23 -16.85
N ARG A 35 17.32 -1.62 -17.50
CA ARG A 35 16.23 -0.68 -17.86
C ARG A 35 15.66 0.00 -16.62
N SER A 36 15.37 -0.76 -15.57
CA SER A 36 14.79 -0.23 -14.34
C SER A 36 15.76 0.67 -13.58
N GLY A 37 17.06 0.32 -13.55
CA GLY A 37 18.11 1.14 -12.95
C GLY A 37 18.32 2.46 -13.68
N LEU A 38 18.46 2.42 -15.02
CA LEU A 38 18.67 3.61 -15.83
C LEU A 38 17.42 4.51 -15.89
N ARG A 39 16.21 3.94 -15.90
CA ARG A 39 14.95 4.72 -15.80
C ARG A 39 14.79 5.39 -14.44
N ARG A 40 15.14 4.72 -13.34
CA ARG A 40 15.14 5.35 -12.00
C ARG A 40 16.13 6.50 -11.92
N SER A 41 17.30 6.39 -12.54
CA SER A 41 18.28 7.48 -12.59
C SER A 41 17.77 8.68 -13.42
N ALA A 42 17.11 8.43 -14.55
CA ALA A 42 16.58 9.48 -15.44
C ALA A 42 15.32 10.19 -14.92
N GLY A 43 14.67 9.68 -13.88
CA GLY A 43 13.36 10.15 -13.44
C GLY A 43 13.14 10.09 -11.93
N SER A 44 14.19 10.09 -11.11
CA SER A 44 14.08 10.22 -9.65
C SER A 44 13.65 11.63 -9.25
N ALA A 45 12.50 12.08 -9.75
CA ALA A 45 11.62 12.85 -8.91
C ALA A 45 11.27 11.91 -7.75
N LYS A 46 11.95 12.07 -6.59
CA LYS A 46 11.51 11.48 -5.33
C LYS A 46 10.00 11.56 -5.31
N ALA A 47 9.31 10.42 -5.24
CA ALA A 47 7.86 10.41 -5.08
C ALA A 47 7.53 11.41 -3.97
N ALA A 48 6.72 12.42 -4.29
CA ALA A 48 6.46 13.50 -3.37
C ALA A 48 6.03 12.90 -2.04
N ARG A 49 6.62 13.36 -0.94
CA ARG A 49 6.31 12.84 0.39
C ARG A 49 4.80 12.93 0.58
N PHE A 50 4.16 11.80 0.90
CA PHE A 50 2.75 11.80 1.24
C PHE A 50 2.53 12.71 2.48
N VAL A 51 1.60 13.66 2.36
CA VAL A 51 1.20 14.54 3.47
C VAL A 51 -0.29 14.33 3.71
N GLN A 52 -0.63 13.77 4.87
CA GLN A 52 -2.01 13.63 5.31
C GLN A 52 -2.58 15.01 5.63
N ARG A 53 -3.64 15.42 4.92
CA ARG A 53 -4.38 16.64 5.26
C ARG A 53 -5.14 16.40 6.57
N SER A 54 -4.93 17.27 7.56
CA SER A 54 -5.66 17.29 8.82
C SER A 54 -6.59 18.50 8.88
N PHE A 55 -7.69 18.36 9.62
CA PHE A 55 -8.68 19.42 9.83
C PHE A 55 -8.92 19.61 11.33
N LYS A 56 -9.16 20.86 11.75
CA LYS A 56 -9.54 21.16 13.14
C LYS A 56 -11.01 20.83 13.34
N MET A 57 -11.30 19.79 14.13
CA MET A 57 -12.68 19.33 14.42
C MET A 57 -13.37 20.11 15.55
N GLY A 58 -12.68 21.06 16.17
CA GLY A 58 -13.22 21.83 17.32
C GLY A 58 -13.18 21.04 18.62
N ARG A 59 -13.90 21.54 19.64
CA ARG A 59 -14.03 20.89 20.94
C ARG A 59 -15.08 19.77 20.83
N PRO A 60 -14.80 18.55 21.30
CA PRO A 60 -15.79 17.48 21.33
C PRO A 60 -17.04 17.89 22.13
N LEU A 61 -18.22 17.56 21.59
CA LEU A 61 -19.52 17.76 22.27
C LEU A 61 -19.83 16.65 23.29
N VAL A 62 -19.09 15.55 23.22
CA VAL A 62 -19.24 14.36 24.05
C VAL A 62 -17.88 14.00 24.65
N ASP A 63 -17.88 13.32 25.79
CA ASP A 63 -16.64 12.85 26.42
C ASP A 63 -16.02 11.71 25.59
N LEU A 64 -14.88 12.00 24.97
CA LEU A 64 -14.13 11.04 24.16
C LEU A 64 -13.09 10.24 24.97
N THR A 65 -12.99 10.47 26.28
CA THR A 65 -12.08 9.71 27.16
C THR A 65 -12.35 8.21 27.08
N LYS A 66 -13.62 7.83 26.86
CA LYS A 66 -14.04 6.44 26.62
C LYS A 66 -14.67 6.25 25.23
N ALA A 67 -14.00 6.75 24.19
CA ALA A 67 -14.51 6.72 22.81
C ALA A 67 -14.97 5.32 22.33
N ASN A 68 -14.30 4.25 22.72
CA ASN A 68 -14.70 2.90 22.33
C ASN A 68 -16.04 2.46 22.95
N ALA A 69 -16.32 2.85 24.19
CA ALA A 69 -17.60 2.55 24.84
C ALA A 69 -18.74 3.34 24.15
N LEU A 70 -18.49 4.63 23.89
CA LEU A 70 -19.40 5.48 23.12
C LEU A 70 -19.68 4.89 21.72
N ALA A 71 -18.65 4.37 21.04
CA ALA A 71 -18.82 3.73 19.75
C ALA A 71 -19.73 2.49 19.82
N GLY A 72 -19.57 1.66 20.85
CA GLY A 72 -20.43 0.48 21.07
C GLY A 72 -21.89 0.87 21.30
N GLU A 73 -22.15 1.86 22.16
CA GLU A 73 -23.52 2.36 22.42
C GLU A 73 -24.19 2.90 21.14
N LEU A 74 -23.43 3.63 20.31
CA LEU A 74 -23.92 4.15 19.03
C LEU A 74 -24.22 3.02 18.03
N GLU A 75 -23.41 1.96 18.01
CA GLU A 75 -23.62 0.79 17.16
C GLU A 75 -24.87 0.01 17.58
N ASP A 76 -25.04 -0.26 18.88
CA ASP A 76 -26.21 -0.93 19.43
C ASP A 76 -27.50 -0.17 19.10
N ALA A 77 -27.48 1.17 19.27
CA ALA A 77 -28.61 2.02 18.93
C ALA A 77 -28.95 1.96 17.42
N ALA A 78 -27.95 1.96 16.54
CA ALA A 78 -28.14 1.85 15.10
C ALA A 78 -28.72 0.48 14.70
N LEU A 79 -28.25 -0.61 15.32
CA LEU A 79 -28.76 -1.97 15.09
C LEU A 79 -30.22 -2.11 15.54
N ALA A 80 -30.58 -1.55 16.71
CA ALA A 80 -31.95 -1.54 17.20
C ALA A 80 -32.88 -0.77 16.25
N ALA A 81 -32.48 0.42 15.82
CA ALA A 81 -33.23 1.23 14.87
C ALA A 81 -33.44 0.51 13.53
N ARG A 82 -32.40 -0.16 13.00
CA ARG A 82 -32.50 -0.93 11.75
C ARG A 82 -33.45 -2.11 11.86
N THR A 83 -33.46 -2.79 13.00
CA THR A 83 -34.37 -3.90 13.28
C THR A 83 -35.81 -3.43 13.36
N GLN A 84 -36.06 -2.29 14.02
CA GLN A 84 -37.38 -1.65 14.11
C GLN A 84 -37.92 -1.28 12.72
N LEU A 85 -37.10 -0.66 11.87
CA LEU A 85 -37.48 -0.29 10.51
C LEU A 85 -37.82 -1.52 9.64
N ARG A 86 -37.05 -2.61 9.76
CA ARG A 86 -37.32 -3.85 9.02
C ARG A 86 -38.65 -4.48 9.45
N ARG A 87 -38.99 -4.42 10.75
CA ARG A 87 -40.28 -4.90 11.26
C ARG A 87 -41.43 -4.07 10.69
N GLN A 88 -41.30 -2.75 10.67
CA GLN A 88 -42.34 -1.84 10.14
C GLN A 88 -42.59 -2.01 8.63
N ARG A 89 -41.57 -2.40 7.85
CA ARG A 89 -41.68 -2.62 6.39
C ARG A 89 -42.20 -4.00 5.99
N GLY A 90 -42.36 -4.93 6.94
CA GLY A 90 -42.86 -6.29 6.71
C GLY A 90 -44.35 -6.47 7.08
N THR A 91 -45.07 -5.36 7.26
CA THR A 91 -46.51 -5.24 7.53
C THR A 91 -47.10 -4.33 6.47
#